data_AF-A0A7J8ADH2-F1
#
_entry.id   AF-A0A7J8ADH2-F1
#
_cell.length_a   1.000
_cell.length_b   1.000
_cell.length_c   1.000
_cell.angle_alpha   90.00
_cell.angle_beta   90.00
_cell.angle_gamma   90.00
#
_symmetry.space_group_name_H-M   'P 1'
#
loop_
_entity.id
_entity.type
_entity.pdbx_description
1 polymer ?
#
loop_
_entity_poly.entity_id
_entity_poly.type
_entity_poly.pdbx_seq_one_letter_code
_entity_poly.pdbx_strand_id
1 'polypeptide(L)'
;MVHFLHLDLPPRTLASPGAREDAPGRCVVQEEASPYSLVNICLNVPVTNLEKLCSGRADGTLCLPEHWRFPPELADRFLGVMTWQGKLTDRTASIFRGNQMKLRRVDIKIAKISTAAFVKAFCHHRLIELDASAVDPALPISDILHGLCSSSWLQRNFRRLLLDSASVHPDSRLLSLGQLTGLRALSVCNVHFHREDLANVSQLPKLGSLDISNTLVTDLSALLICKDRLKSLTMHYLKCLTMTTPQILAVIKRTYMPVSP
;
A
#
# COMPACT_ATOMS: atom_id res chain seq x y z
N MET A 1 -13.90 3.82 58.47
CA MET A 1 -14.08 2.47 59.01
C MET A 1 -15.30 1.87 58.33
N VAL A 2 -15.09 1.09 57.26
CA VAL A 2 -16.15 0.31 56.61
C VAL A 2 -15.51 -0.99 56.15
N HIS A 3 -16.14 -2.09 56.53
CA HIS A 3 -15.63 -3.45 56.53
C HIS A 3 -15.53 -4.06 55.14
N PHE A 4 -14.45 -4.81 54.89
CA PHE A 4 -14.34 -5.78 53.81
C PHE A 4 -15.05 -7.09 54.24
N LEU A 5 -15.94 -7.60 53.41
CA LEU A 5 -16.42 -8.98 53.50
C LEU A 5 -15.96 -9.73 52.25
N HIS A 6 -14.98 -10.61 52.45
CA HIS A 6 -14.65 -11.71 51.54
C HIS A 6 -15.80 -12.73 51.58
N LEU A 7 -16.26 -13.14 50.40
CA LEU A 7 -17.03 -14.39 50.24
C LEU A 7 -16.20 -15.34 49.39
N ASP A 8 -15.86 -16.47 50.01
CA ASP A 8 -15.17 -17.62 49.44
C ASP A 8 -15.97 -18.25 48.29
N LEU A 9 -15.36 -18.37 47.12
CA LEU A 9 -15.82 -19.23 46.03
C LEU A 9 -14.72 -20.27 45.71
N PRO A 10 -15.07 -21.56 45.60
CA PRO A 10 -14.09 -22.64 45.41
C PRO A 10 -13.45 -22.62 44.01
N PRO A 11 -12.29 -23.27 43.82
CA PRO A 11 -11.56 -23.22 42.56
C PRO A 11 -12.36 -23.90 41.44
N ARG A 12 -12.57 -23.18 40.34
CA ARG A 12 -13.17 -23.75 39.11
C ARG A 12 -12.20 -24.77 38.52
N THR A 13 -12.58 -26.03 38.60
CA THR A 13 -11.92 -27.17 37.95
C THR A 13 -11.87 -26.94 36.44
N LEU A 14 -10.67 -26.94 35.85
CA LEU A 14 -10.45 -27.02 34.40
C LEU A 14 -10.94 -28.39 33.91
N ALA A 15 -12.13 -28.44 33.31
CA ALA A 15 -12.60 -29.60 32.57
C ALA A 15 -12.03 -29.55 31.14
N SER A 16 -11.26 -30.57 30.76
CA SER A 16 -10.83 -30.82 29.38
C SER A 16 -12.04 -31.09 28.48
N PRO A 17 -12.13 -30.54 27.25
CA PRO A 17 -13.24 -30.87 26.35
C PRO A 17 -13.12 -32.31 25.89
N GLY A 18 -14.04 -33.15 26.34
CA GLY A 18 -14.21 -34.51 25.83
C GLY A 18 -14.68 -34.46 24.38
N ALA A 19 -14.00 -35.20 23.52
CA ALA A 19 -14.42 -35.47 22.15
C ALA A 19 -15.78 -36.17 22.17
N ARG A 20 -16.84 -35.45 21.76
CA ARG A 20 -18.11 -36.05 21.35
C ARG A 20 -18.60 -35.35 20.11
N GLU A 21 -18.91 -36.19 19.14
CA GLU A 21 -19.34 -35.94 17.77
C GLU A 21 -20.40 -34.84 17.65
N ASP A 22 -20.03 -33.75 16.97
CA ASP A 22 -20.99 -32.76 16.48
C ASP A 22 -21.28 -33.01 14.99
N ALA A 23 -22.57 -33.06 14.66
CA ALA A 23 -23.13 -33.39 13.35
C ALA A 23 -22.67 -32.43 12.21
N PRO A 24 -22.57 -32.92 10.95
CA PRO A 24 -22.11 -32.08 9.85
C PRO A 24 -23.26 -31.20 9.37
N GLY A 25 -23.16 -29.87 9.54
CA GLY A 25 -24.20 -29.00 8.95
C GLY A 25 -24.35 -27.57 9.43
N ARG A 26 -23.42 -27.01 10.22
CA ARG A 26 -23.40 -25.56 10.47
C ARG A 26 -22.02 -24.99 10.22
N CYS A 27 -21.90 -24.27 9.10
CA CYS A 27 -20.80 -23.37 8.84
C CYS A 27 -20.89 -22.24 9.88
N VAL A 28 -20.16 -22.38 10.98
CA VAL A 28 -19.95 -21.30 11.94
C VAL A 28 -19.03 -20.32 11.22
N VAL A 29 -19.58 -19.17 10.83
CA VAL A 29 -18.83 -17.99 10.41
C VAL A 29 -18.02 -17.56 11.62
N GLN A 30 -16.81 -18.09 11.75
CA GLN A 30 -15.84 -17.65 12.75
C GLN A 30 -14.95 -16.60 12.10
N GLU A 31 -15.57 -15.46 11.79
CA GLU A 31 -14.87 -14.21 11.53
C GLU A 31 -14.84 -13.43 12.86
N GLU A 32 -14.11 -13.96 13.83
CA GLU A 32 -13.72 -13.18 15.01
C GLU A 32 -12.28 -12.74 14.81
N ALA A 33 -12.12 -11.42 14.76
CA ALA A 33 -10.87 -10.70 14.60
C ALA A 33 -9.75 -11.34 15.43
N SER A 34 -8.68 -11.79 14.77
CA SER A 34 -7.41 -12.02 15.44
C SER A 34 -7.09 -10.77 16.28
N PRO A 35 -6.82 -10.90 17.59
CA PRO A 35 -6.50 -9.74 18.40
C PRO A 35 -5.33 -8.99 17.77
N TYR A 36 -5.45 -7.66 17.68
CA TYR A 36 -4.36 -6.83 17.20
C TYR A 36 -3.10 -7.15 17.99
N SER A 37 -1.95 -7.23 17.32
CA SER A 37 -0.68 -7.41 18.04
C SER A 37 -0.55 -6.34 19.13
N LEU A 38 0.01 -6.69 20.29
CA LEU A 38 0.26 -5.75 21.39
C LEU A 38 0.94 -4.47 20.89
N VAL A 39 1.85 -4.60 19.91
CA VAL A 39 2.51 -3.48 19.24
C VAL A 39 1.50 -2.49 18.64
N ASN A 40 0.51 -2.96 17.88
CA ASN A 40 -0.50 -2.08 17.27
C ASN A 40 -1.35 -1.39 18.35
N ILE A 41 -1.70 -2.11 19.42
CA ILE A 41 -2.43 -1.54 20.56
C ILE A 41 -1.59 -0.44 21.22
N CYS A 42 -0.30 -0.68 21.46
CA CYS A 42 0.61 0.32 22.02
C CYS A 42 0.79 1.53 21.11
N LEU A 43 0.82 1.34 19.78
CA LEU A 43 0.94 2.45 18.81
C LEU A 43 -0.33 3.31 18.72
N ASN A 44 -1.50 2.79 19.08
CA ASN A 44 -2.73 3.60 19.11
C ASN A 44 -2.64 4.77 20.09
N VAL A 45 -1.98 4.60 21.24
CA VAL A 45 -1.85 5.65 22.26
C VAL A 45 -1.10 6.89 21.74
N PRO A 46 0.12 6.80 21.17
CA PRO A 46 0.80 7.95 20.63
C PRO A 46 0.10 8.53 19.39
N VAL A 47 -0.49 7.70 18.52
CA VAL A 47 -1.24 8.19 17.34
C VAL A 47 -2.47 9.02 17.75
N THR A 48 -3.22 8.55 18.74
CA THR A 48 -4.40 9.28 19.23
C THR A 48 -4.03 10.59 19.91
N ASN A 49 -2.86 10.65 20.56
CA ASN A 49 -2.38 11.80 21.33
C ASN A 49 -1.31 12.66 20.62
N LEU A 50 -1.18 12.56 19.29
CA LEU A 50 -0.19 13.30 18.50
C LEU A 50 -0.14 14.80 18.84
N GLU A 51 -1.28 15.45 19.05
CA GLU A 51 -1.32 16.89 19.34
C GLU A 51 -0.74 17.27 20.70
N LYS A 52 -0.75 16.34 21.66
CA LYS A 52 -0.17 16.55 22.99
C LYS A 52 1.31 16.18 23.03
N LEU A 53 1.71 15.23 22.18
CA LEU A 53 3.06 14.64 22.17
C LEU A 53 4.01 15.35 21.22
N CYS A 54 3.50 15.97 20.16
CA CYS A 54 4.27 16.69 19.16
C CYS A 54 4.22 18.19 19.39
N SER A 55 5.28 18.90 19.00
CA SER A 55 5.28 20.36 18.96
C SER A 55 4.68 20.88 17.66
N GLY A 56 4.06 22.06 17.71
CA GLY A 56 3.64 22.78 16.50
C GLY A 56 4.81 23.53 15.88
N ARG A 57 4.93 23.48 14.55
CA ARG A 57 5.82 24.33 13.76
C ARG A 57 5.12 25.66 13.44
N ALA A 58 5.91 26.66 13.05
CA ALA A 58 5.40 27.97 12.63
C ALA A 58 4.44 27.90 11.43
N ASP A 59 4.55 26.86 10.60
CA ASP A 59 3.66 26.59 9.45
C ASP A 59 2.36 25.85 9.85
N GLY A 60 2.09 25.68 11.16
CA GLY A 60 0.92 24.98 11.69
C GLY A 60 1.02 23.45 11.64
N THR A 61 2.10 22.90 11.08
CA THR A 61 2.31 21.45 10.99
C THR A 61 2.96 20.88 12.26
N LEU A 62 2.89 19.57 12.47
CA LEU A 62 3.45 18.91 13.65
C LEU A 62 4.95 18.57 13.50
N CYS A 63 5.64 18.47 14.62
CA CYS A 63 7.00 17.96 14.69
C CYS A 63 7.11 16.97 15.83
N LEU A 64 7.70 15.80 15.54
CA LEU A 64 8.08 14.87 16.60
C LEU A 64 9.18 15.50 17.47
N PRO A 65 9.17 15.24 18.79
CA PRO A 65 10.26 15.66 19.65
C PRO A 65 11.60 15.09 19.18
N GLU A 66 12.69 15.86 19.30
CA GLU A 66 14.01 15.47 18.76
C GLU A 66 14.59 14.20 19.40
N HIS A 67 14.23 13.93 20.66
CA HIS A 67 14.69 12.76 21.39
C HIS A 67 13.95 11.47 20.99
N TRP A 68 12.85 11.56 20.24
CA TRP A 68 12.11 10.39 19.77
C TRP A 68 12.85 9.74 18.61
N ARG A 69 13.08 8.42 18.71
CA ARG A 69 13.65 7.62 17.62
C ARG A 69 12.89 6.32 17.47
N PHE A 70 12.37 6.09 16.28
CA PHE A 70 11.62 4.88 15.97
C PHE A 70 12.52 3.93 15.18
N PRO A 71 12.59 2.65 15.60
CA PRO A 71 13.03 1.58 14.72
C PRO A 71 12.24 1.62 13.39
N PRO A 72 12.88 1.36 12.23
CA PRO A 72 12.22 1.43 10.93
C PRO A 72 10.91 0.63 10.85
N GLU A 73 10.89 -0.57 11.43
CA GLU A 73 9.73 -1.45 11.44
C GLU A 73 8.57 -0.87 12.26
N LEU A 74 8.87 -0.12 13.31
CA LEU A 74 7.87 0.59 14.10
C LEU A 74 7.42 1.87 13.41
N ALA A 75 8.29 2.55 12.67
CA ALA A 75 7.92 3.73 11.90
C ALA A 75 6.90 3.40 10.79
N ASP A 76 7.15 2.34 10.02
CA ASP A 76 6.22 1.86 8.98
C ASP A 76 4.85 1.50 9.60
N ARG A 77 4.84 0.79 10.74
CA ARG A 77 3.60 0.43 11.46
C ARG A 77 2.89 1.65 12.04
N PHE A 78 3.64 2.61 12.58
CA PHE A 78 3.09 3.83 13.15
C PHE A 78 2.33 4.63 12.08
N LEU A 79 2.93 4.79 10.90
CA LEU A 79 2.26 5.36 9.74
C LEU A 79 1.00 4.57 9.37
N GLY A 80 1.08 3.24 9.29
CA GLY A 80 -0.07 2.40 8.98
C GLY A 80 -1.24 2.59 9.96
N VAL A 81 -0.96 2.70 11.27
CA VAL A 81 -1.98 3.00 12.28
C VAL A 81 -2.56 4.41 12.10
N MET A 82 -1.72 5.42 11.79
CA MET A 82 -2.21 6.78 11.49
C MET A 82 -3.14 6.80 10.29
N THR A 83 -2.77 6.11 9.21
CA THR A 83 -3.54 6.01 7.97
C THR A 83 -4.88 5.32 8.23
N TRP A 84 -4.87 4.18 8.92
CA TRP A 84 -6.09 3.43 9.26
C TRP A 84 -7.05 4.21 10.16
N GLN A 85 -6.54 5.00 11.11
CA GLN A 85 -7.35 5.88 11.95
C GLN A 85 -7.81 7.17 11.24
N GLY A 86 -7.47 7.37 9.96
CA GLY A 86 -7.81 8.59 9.21
C GLY A 86 -7.10 9.85 9.76
N LYS A 87 -6.01 9.68 10.50
CA LYS A 87 -5.25 10.78 11.11
C LYS A 87 -4.14 11.31 10.21
N LEU A 88 -3.90 10.72 9.04
CA LEU A 88 -2.88 11.18 8.11
C LEU A 88 -3.38 12.37 7.27
N THR A 89 -2.93 13.57 7.64
CA THR A 89 -3.24 14.86 6.99
C THR A 89 -1.96 15.67 6.78
N ASP A 90 -1.99 16.77 6.03
CA ASP A 90 -0.81 17.64 5.85
C ASP A 90 -0.15 18.04 7.17
N ARG A 91 -0.98 18.35 8.16
CA ARG A 91 -0.53 18.74 9.50
C ARG A 91 0.19 17.58 10.19
N THR A 92 -0.33 16.36 10.16
CA THR A 92 0.26 15.23 10.88
C THR A 92 1.35 14.50 10.11
N ALA A 93 1.28 14.43 8.77
CA ALA A 93 2.29 13.82 7.91
C ALA A 93 3.66 14.50 8.03
N SER A 94 3.67 15.77 8.42
CA SER A 94 4.89 16.55 8.66
C SER A 94 5.83 15.96 9.72
N ILE A 95 5.34 15.10 10.63
CA ILE A 95 6.19 14.41 11.60
C ILE A 95 7.22 13.49 10.93
N PHE A 96 6.93 13.01 9.71
CA PHE A 96 7.82 12.15 8.93
C PHE A 96 8.86 12.95 8.12
N ARG A 97 8.85 14.29 8.18
CA ARG A 97 9.86 15.15 7.51
C ARG A 97 11.25 15.03 8.14
N GLY A 98 11.32 14.67 9.42
CA GLY A 98 12.56 14.62 10.18
C GLY A 98 13.28 13.27 10.13
N ASN A 99 14.41 13.17 10.83
CA ASN A 99 15.27 11.98 10.90
C ASN A 99 14.87 10.99 12.01
N GLN A 100 13.83 11.29 12.79
CA GLN A 100 13.33 10.47 13.90
C GLN A 100 12.79 9.11 13.44
N MET A 101 12.34 9.05 12.18
CA MET A 101 11.76 7.87 11.53
C MET A 101 12.47 7.64 10.20
N LYS A 102 12.65 6.37 9.83
CA LYS A 102 13.21 5.98 8.52
C LYS A 102 12.24 5.01 7.86
N LEU A 103 11.36 5.53 7.03
CA LEU A 103 10.31 4.75 6.38
C LEU A 103 10.89 3.91 5.24
N ARG A 104 10.34 2.70 5.10
CA ARG A 104 10.64 1.77 4.00
C ARG A 104 9.36 1.33 3.31
N ARG A 105 8.26 1.19 4.05
CA ARG A 105 6.95 0.86 3.51
C ARG A 105 5.96 1.93 3.93
N VAL A 106 5.35 2.56 2.94
CA VAL A 106 4.42 3.66 3.14
C VAL A 106 3.05 3.22 2.67
N ASP A 107 2.08 3.30 3.58
CA ASP A 107 0.66 3.10 3.29
C ASP A 107 -0.04 4.43 3.53
N ILE A 108 -0.55 5.03 2.47
CA ILE A 108 -1.31 6.28 2.50
C ILE A 108 -2.73 6.08 1.97
N LYS A 109 -3.26 4.86 2.00
CA LYS A 109 -4.66 4.62 1.61
C LYS A 109 -5.57 5.59 2.33
N ILE A 110 -6.60 6.10 1.65
CA ILE A 110 -7.61 7.02 2.22
C ILE A 110 -7.04 8.29 2.88
N ALA A 111 -5.76 8.62 2.65
CA ALA A 111 -5.11 9.76 3.27
C ALA A 111 -5.53 11.08 2.62
N LYS A 112 -5.72 12.10 3.45
CA LYS A 112 -6.08 13.46 3.04
C LYS A 112 -4.85 14.35 3.09
N ILE A 113 -3.91 14.08 2.20
CA ILE A 113 -2.64 14.80 2.11
C ILE A 113 -2.50 15.47 0.74
N SER A 114 -1.86 16.64 0.70
CA SER A 114 -1.50 17.34 -0.52
C SER A 114 -0.21 16.80 -1.13
N THR A 115 0.03 17.12 -2.41
CA THR A 115 1.31 16.91 -3.10
C THR A 115 2.50 17.44 -2.31
N ALA A 116 2.41 18.67 -1.79
CA ALA A 116 3.50 19.27 -1.03
C ALA A 116 3.80 18.52 0.26
N ALA A 117 2.76 18.03 0.95
CA ALA A 117 2.93 17.21 2.15
C ALA A 117 3.52 15.84 1.82
N PHE A 118 3.03 15.17 0.78
CA PHE A 118 3.55 13.88 0.33
C PHE A 118 5.05 13.95 0.02
N VAL A 119 5.46 14.91 -0.82
CA VAL A 119 6.86 15.06 -1.22
C VAL A 119 7.76 15.34 -0.02
N LYS A 120 7.37 16.28 0.84
CA LYS A 120 8.16 16.65 2.04
C LYS A 120 8.22 15.53 3.08
N ALA A 121 7.15 14.77 3.25
CA ALA A 121 7.06 13.74 4.27
C ALA A 121 7.73 12.42 3.87
N PHE A 122 7.62 12.02 2.60
CA PHE A 122 7.91 10.63 2.18
C PHE A 122 9.05 10.49 1.17
N CYS A 123 9.24 11.44 0.24
CA CYS A 123 10.17 11.24 -0.88
C CYS A 123 11.66 11.34 -0.50
N HIS A 124 11.99 11.83 0.69
CA HIS A 124 13.37 11.80 1.21
C HIS A 124 13.75 10.45 1.83
N HIS A 125 12.77 9.59 2.14
CA HIS A 125 13.00 8.27 2.72
C HIS A 125 13.46 7.25 1.68
N ARG A 126 14.06 6.16 2.17
CA ARG A 126 14.50 5.02 1.35
C ARG A 126 13.37 4.00 1.15
N LEU A 127 12.29 4.45 0.49
CA LEU A 127 11.08 3.66 0.27
C LEU A 127 11.32 2.45 -0.65
N ILE A 128 10.73 1.33 -0.29
CA ILE A 128 10.74 0.07 -1.04
C ILE A 128 9.33 -0.23 -1.55
N GLU A 129 8.30 0.19 -0.81
CA GLU A 129 6.90 -0.08 -1.13
C GLU A 129 6.06 1.16 -0.83
N LEU A 130 5.13 1.49 -1.74
CA LEU A 130 4.08 2.49 -1.55
C LEU A 130 2.73 1.87 -1.91
N ASP A 131 1.80 1.95 -0.98
CA ASP A 131 0.37 1.74 -1.22
C ASP A 131 -0.33 3.10 -1.14
N ALA A 132 -0.78 3.56 -2.31
CA ALA A 132 -1.50 4.82 -2.50
C ALA A 132 -2.87 4.56 -3.17
N SER A 133 -3.49 3.43 -2.84
CA SER A 133 -4.84 3.13 -3.27
C SER A 133 -5.89 4.00 -2.56
N ALA A 134 -6.90 4.48 -3.28
CA ALA A 134 -7.99 5.29 -2.72
C ALA A 134 -7.52 6.55 -1.97
N VAL A 135 -6.45 7.18 -2.45
CA VAL A 135 -5.94 8.46 -1.93
C VAL A 135 -6.89 9.60 -2.34
N ASP A 136 -6.91 10.68 -1.55
CA ASP A 136 -7.68 11.87 -1.86
C ASP A 136 -7.32 12.47 -3.23
N PRO A 137 -8.29 12.93 -4.05
CA PRO A 137 -8.03 13.52 -5.37
C PRO A 137 -7.06 14.72 -5.35
N ALA A 138 -6.87 15.37 -4.20
CA ALA A 138 -5.89 16.44 -4.01
C ALA A 138 -4.42 15.98 -4.12
N LEU A 139 -4.15 14.67 -4.16
CA LEU A 139 -2.84 14.09 -4.45
C LEU A 139 -2.89 13.26 -5.75
N PRO A 140 -2.64 13.91 -6.91
CA PRO A 140 -2.65 13.23 -8.19
C PRO A 140 -1.56 12.15 -8.31
N ILE A 141 -1.83 11.10 -9.08
CA ILE A 141 -0.86 10.03 -9.38
C ILE A 141 0.41 10.60 -10.03
N SER A 142 0.30 11.60 -10.92
CA SER A 142 1.44 12.25 -11.55
C SER A 142 2.42 12.84 -10.53
N ASP A 143 1.89 13.40 -9.45
CA ASP A 143 2.66 14.04 -8.40
C ASP A 143 3.32 13.02 -7.48
N ILE A 144 2.62 11.91 -7.19
CA ILE A 144 3.21 10.74 -6.53
C ILE A 144 4.40 10.23 -7.35
N LEU A 145 4.21 10.02 -8.66
CA LEU A 145 5.27 9.55 -9.54
C LEU A 145 6.43 10.54 -9.65
N HIS A 146 6.15 11.84 -9.77
CA HIS A 146 7.18 12.88 -9.77
C HIS A 146 8.00 12.86 -8.48
N GLY A 147 7.34 12.76 -7.32
CA GLY A 147 7.99 12.62 -6.02
C GLY A 147 8.90 11.38 -5.95
N LEU A 148 8.40 10.22 -6.37
CA LEU A 148 9.19 8.98 -6.38
C LEU A 148 10.37 9.04 -7.37
N CYS A 149 10.18 9.66 -8.54
CA CYS A 149 11.21 9.79 -9.56
C CYS A 149 12.25 10.87 -9.22
N SER A 150 12.00 11.76 -8.26
CA SER A 150 12.96 12.80 -7.86
C SER A 150 14.25 12.24 -7.24
N SER A 151 14.25 10.97 -6.81
CA SER A 151 15.40 10.32 -6.17
C SER A 151 15.95 9.17 -7.02
N SER A 152 17.21 9.29 -7.42
CA SER A 152 17.92 8.21 -8.13
C SER A 152 18.05 6.93 -7.30
N TRP A 153 17.98 7.04 -5.97
CA TRP A 153 17.93 5.88 -5.08
C TRP A 153 16.59 5.17 -5.21
N LEU A 154 15.46 5.90 -5.16
CA LEU A 154 14.12 5.32 -5.31
C LEU A 154 13.96 4.66 -6.67
N GLN A 155 14.34 5.34 -7.76
CA GLN A 155 14.29 4.80 -9.12
C GLN A 155 14.91 3.39 -9.24
N ARG A 156 16.00 3.10 -8.51
CA ARG A 156 16.74 1.82 -8.59
C ARG A 156 16.29 0.77 -7.57
N ASN A 157 15.72 1.20 -6.45
CA ASN A 157 15.49 0.34 -5.27
C ASN A 157 14.01 0.16 -4.89
N PHE A 158 13.13 1.03 -5.37
CA PHE A 158 11.70 0.98 -5.11
C PHE A 158 11.08 -0.22 -5.85
N ARG A 159 10.35 -1.08 -5.14
CA ARG A 159 9.97 -2.42 -5.62
C ARG A 159 8.48 -2.60 -5.86
N ARG A 160 7.62 -1.94 -5.09
CA ARG A 160 6.19 -2.17 -5.13
C ARG A 160 5.43 -0.85 -5.13
N LEU A 161 4.52 -0.71 -6.09
CA LEU A 161 3.64 0.44 -6.22
C LEU A 161 2.20 -0.04 -6.42
N LEU A 162 1.31 0.35 -5.51
CA LEU A 162 -0.13 0.18 -5.67
C LEU A 162 -0.75 1.56 -5.84
N LEU A 163 -1.45 1.73 -6.95
CA LEU A 163 -2.20 2.92 -7.30
C LEU A 163 -3.62 2.50 -7.61
N ASP A 164 -4.57 3.19 -7.00
CA ASP A 164 -5.99 3.05 -7.29
C ASP A 164 -6.62 4.43 -7.21
N SER A 165 -7.11 4.94 -8.34
CA SER A 165 -7.80 6.22 -8.40
C SER A 165 -8.93 6.17 -9.40
N ALA A 166 -10.15 6.09 -8.89
CA ALA A 166 -11.36 6.32 -9.70
C ALA A 166 -11.51 7.79 -10.12
N SER A 167 -10.80 8.74 -9.50
CA SER A 167 -10.84 10.16 -9.86
C SER A 167 -9.81 10.48 -10.94
N VAL A 168 -10.33 11.00 -12.05
CA VAL A 168 -9.70 11.10 -13.36
C VAL A 168 -8.98 12.44 -13.50
N HIS A 169 -7.73 12.43 -13.97
CA HIS A 169 -7.20 13.53 -14.76
C HIS A 169 -6.82 13.00 -16.16
N PRO A 170 -7.50 13.45 -17.24
CA PRO A 170 -7.43 12.80 -18.56
C PRO A 170 -6.04 12.77 -19.20
N ASP A 171 -5.13 13.68 -18.82
CA ASP A 171 -3.87 13.92 -19.54
C ASP A 171 -2.60 13.46 -18.80
N SER A 172 -2.74 12.75 -17.69
CA SER A 172 -1.57 12.31 -16.92
C SER A 172 -0.99 11.00 -17.51
N ARG A 173 -0.24 11.13 -18.62
CA ARG A 173 0.56 10.01 -19.14
C ARG A 173 1.52 9.52 -18.06
N LEU A 174 1.53 8.22 -17.79
CA LEU A 174 2.27 7.62 -16.68
C LEU A 174 3.67 7.13 -17.11
N LEU A 175 4.23 7.75 -18.14
CA LEU A 175 5.53 7.39 -18.73
C LEU A 175 6.70 7.46 -17.73
N SER A 176 6.55 8.22 -16.64
CA SER A 176 7.51 8.30 -15.54
C SER A 176 7.67 6.97 -14.81
N LEU A 177 6.69 6.05 -14.88
CA LEU A 177 6.81 4.70 -14.32
C LEU A 177 8.04 3.96 -14.86
N GLY A 178 8.40 4.18 -16.12
CA GLY A 178 9.58 3.59 -16.76
C GLY A 178 10.91 3.99 -16.11
N GLN A 179 10.95 5.09 -15.34
CA GLN A 179 12.14 5.51 -14.59
C GLN A 179 12.35 4.66 -13.32
N LEU A 180 11.32 4.00 -12.81
CA LEU A 180 11.39 3.14 -11.63
C LEU A 180 11.97 1.76 -11.98
N THR A 181 13.20 1.73 -12.48
CA THR A 181 13.93 0.51 -12.88
C THR A 181 14.05 -0.57 -11.79
N GLY A 182 13.87 -0.19 -10.52
CA GLY A 182 13.79 -1.10 -9.37
C GLY A 182 12.49 -1.88 -9.25
N LEU A 183 11.43 -1.45 -9.93
CA LEU A 183 10.05 -1.88 -9.72
C LEU A 183 9.87 -3.35 -10.10
N ARG A 184 9.20 -4.09 -9.21
CA ARG A 184 8.96 -5.53 -9.32
C ARG A 184 7.48 -5.86 -9.36
N ALA A 185 6.68 -5.08 -8.63
CA ALA A 185 5.23 -5.23 -8.57
C ALA A 185 4.57 -3.88 -8.81
N LEU A 186 3.65 -3.84 -9.75
CA LEU A 186 2.83 -2.66 -10.08
C LEU A 186 1.36 -3.07 -10.10
N SER A 187 0.53 -2.34 -9.37
CA SER A 187 -0.92 -2.34 -9.57
C SER A 187 -1.35 -0.92 -9.91
N VAL A 188 -2.10 -0.79 -11.00
CA VAL A 188 -2.71 0.45 -11.50
C VAL A 188 -4.22 0.23 -11.69
N CYS A 189 -4.82 -0.54 -10.79
CA CYS A 189 -6.24 -0.87 -10.85
C CYS A 189 -7.08 0.41 -10.85
N ASN A 190 -8.12 0.48 -11.70
CA ASN A 190 -8.99 1.64 -11.88
C ASN A 190 -8.30 2.93 -12.35
N VAL A 191 -7.03 2.90 -12.75
CA VAL A 191 -6.30 4.09 -13.24
C VAL A 191 -6.50 4.27 -14.76
N HIS A 192 -6.40 5.52 -15.23
CA HIS A 192 -6.32 5.88 -16.66
C HIS A 192 -4.99 5.42 -17.29
N PHE A 193 -4.80 4.11 -17.36
CA PHE A 193 -3.60 3.45 -17.87
C PHE A 193 -3.86 2.93 -19.29
N HIS A 194 -3.08 3.42 -20.25
CA HIS A 194 -3.27 3.19 -21.69
C HIS A 194 -2.21 2.24 -22.27
N ARG A 195 -2.31 1.98 -23.58
CA ARG A 195 -1.35 1.13 -24.32
C ARG A 195 0.08 1.67 -24.27
N GLU A 196 0.26 2.99 -24.27
CA GLU A 196 1.58 3.65 -24.22
C GLU A 196 2.22 3.46 -22.84
N ASP A 197 1.41 3.55 -21.78
CA ASP A 197 1.86 3.30 -20.41
C ASP A 197 2.23 1.82 -20.25
N LEU A 198 1.44 0.90 -20.82
CA LEU A 198 1.76 -0.53 -20.84
C LEU A 198 3.09 -0.81 -21.57
N ALA A 199 3.30 -0.18 -22.73
CA ALA A 199 4.55 -0.30 -23.47
C ALA A 199 5.74 0.21 -22.65
N ASN A 200 5.57 1.33 -21.94
CA ASN A 200 6.59 1.90 -21.07
C ASN A 200 6.93 0.97 -19.89
N VAL A 201 5.94 0.46 -19.15
CA VAL A 201 6.20 -0.42 -17.99
C VAL A 201 6.71 -1.80 -18.40
N SER A 202 6.38 -2.27 -19.60
CA SER A 202 6.87 -3.56 -20.12
C SER A 202 8.39 -3.55 -20.38
N GLN A 203 9.02 -2.37 -20.47
CA GLN A 203 10.48 -2.22 -20.55
C GLN A 203 11.18 -2.34 -19.19
N LEU A 204 10.44 -2.33 -18.08
CA LEU A 204 11.05 -2.36 -16.75
C LEU A 204 11.83 -3.69 -16.55
N PRO A 205 13.10 -3.61 -16.13
CA PRO A 205 14.00 -4.76 -16.15
C PRO A 205 13.71 -5.77 -15.03
N LYS A 206 12.94 -5.38 -14.00
CA LYS A 206 12.67 -6.21 -12.82
C LYS A 206 11.19 -6.49 -12.60
N LEU A 207 10.30 -5.99 -13.47
CA LEU A 207 8.86 -6.15 -13.33
C LEU A 207 8.47 -7.62 -13.47
N GLY A 208 7.87 -8.16 -12.42
CA GLY A 208 7.44 -9.56 -12.35
C GLY A 208 5.98 -9.73 -11.94
N SER A 209 5.32 -8.69 -11.43
CA SER A 209 3.89 -8.72 -11.08
C SER A 209 3.24 -7.46 -11.62
N LEU A 210 2.16 -7.62 -12.38
CA LEU A 210 1.45 -6.51 -12.99
C LEU A 210 -0.06 -6.70 -12.82
N ASP A 211 -0.74 -5.67 -12.33
CA ASP A 211 -2.20 -5.60 -12.31
C ASP A 211 -2.66 -4.35 -13.06
N ILE A 212 -3.37 -4.59 -14.18
CA ILE A 212 -3.94 -3.57 -15.07
C ILE A 212 -5.47 -3.64 -15.10
N SER A 213 -6.10 -4.15 -14.03
CA SER A 213 -7.55 -4.31 -13.98
C SER A 213 -8.30 -2.98 -14.07
N ASN A 214 -9.44 -2.98 -14.76
CA ASN A 214 -10.30 -1.81 -14.94
C ASN A 214 -9.62 -0.57 -15.58
N THR A 215 -8.62 -0.81 -16.43
CA THR A 215 -7.85 0.23 -17.15
C THR A 215 -8.36 0.45 -18.58
N LEU A 216 -7.70 1.37 -19.31
CA LEU A 216 -8.03 1.78 -20.69
C LEU A 216 -7.09 1.16 -21.73
N VAL A 217 -6.41 0.06 -21.39
CA VAL A 217 -5.52 -0.64 -22.32
C VAL A 217 -6.32 -1.21 -23.48
N THR A 218 -5.92 -0.84 -24.69
CA THR A 218 -6.55 -1.28 -25.95
C THR A 218 -5.85 -2.48 -26.58
N ASP A 219 -4.54 -2.66 -26.33
CA ASP A 219 -3.68 -3.69 -26.91
C ASP A 219 -2.67 -4.22 -25.87
N LEU A 220 -2.56 -5.55 -25.77
CA LEU A 220 -1.72 -6.28 -24.81
C LEU A 220 -0.36 -6.72 -25.36
N SER A 221 -0.05 -6.47 -26.63
CA SER A 221 1.15 -6.96 -27.32
C SER A 221 2.45 -6.50 -26.65
N ALA A 222 2.43 -5.36 -25.97
CA ALA A 222 3.55 -4.86 -25.17
C ALA A 222 4.02 -5.86 -24.09
N LEU A 223 3.13 -6.70 -23.57
CA LEU A 223 3.48 -7.73 -22.58
C LEU A 223 4.49 -8.76 -23.11
N LEU A 224 4.58 -8.93 -24.43
CA LEU A 224 5.57 -9.82 -25.05
C LEU A 224 7.02 -9.38 -24.76
N ILE A 225 7.24 -8.09 -24.45
CA ILE A 225 8.55 -7.51 -24.12
C ILE A 225 9.03 -7.96 -22.73
N CYS A 226 8.10 -8.21 -21.81
CA CYS A 226 8.38 -8.66 -20.44
C CYS A 226 8.01 -10.12 -20.17
N LYS A 227 7.68 -10.90 -21.22
CA LYS A 227 7.20 -12.29 -21.10
C LYS A 227 8.08 -13.18 -20.21
N ASP A 228 9.41 -13.06 -20.30
CA ASP A 228 10.34 -13.94 -19.58
C ASP A 228 10.56 -13.50 -18.13
N ARG A 229 10.05 -12.30 -17.76
CA ARG A 229 10.18 -11.71 -16.42
C ARG A 229 8.87 -11.73 -15.65
N LEU A 230 7.74 -11.63 -16.34
CA LEU A 230 6.41 -11.55 -15.76
C LEU A 230 5.99 -12.90 -15.17
N LYS A 231 5.67 -12.90 -13.87
CA LYS A 231 5.27 -14.08 -13.10
C LYS A 231 3.79 -14.04 -12.70
N SER A 232 3.21 -12.85 -12.64
CA SER A 232 1.82 -12.62 -12.25
C SER A 232 1.23 -11.46 -13.05
N LEU A 233 0.02 -11.67 -13.57
CA LEU A 233 -0.74 -10.73 -14.39
C LEU A 233 -2.19 -10.81 -13.95
N THR A 234 -2.73 -9.67 -13.55
CA THR A 234 -4.16 -9.48 -13.30
C THR A 234 -4.66 -8.42 -14.29
N MET A 235 -5.75 -8.70 -15.00
CA MET A 235 -6.27 -7.82 -16.06
C MET A 235 -7.77 -7.96 -16.22
N HIS A 236 -8.51 -7.91 -15.11
CA HIS A 236 -9.96 -8.01 -15.14
C HIS A 236 -10.60 -6.71 -15.63
N TYR A 237 -11.75 -6.80 -16.30
CA TYR A 237 -12.57 -5.65 -16.68
C TYR A 237 -11.84 -4.55 -17.50
N LEU A 238 -10.95 -4.92 -18.43
CA LEU A 238 -10.33 -3.94 -19.33
C LEU A 238 -11.38 -3.22 -20.18
N LYS A 239 -11.56 -1.91 -19.98
CA LYS A 239 -12.70 -1.14 -20.52
C LYS A 239 -12.66 -0.93 -22.03
N CYS A 240 -11.46 -0.88 -22.61
CA CYS A 240 -11.23 -0.47 -23.99
C CYS A 240 -10.48 -1.50 -24.82
N LEU A 241 -10.36 -2.74 -24.35
CA LEU A 241 -9.61 -3.78 -25.06
C LEU A 241 -10.26 -4.07 -26.42
N THR A 242 -9.54 -3.78 -27.52
CA THR A 242 -10.04 -3.96 -28.89
C THR A 242 -9.56 -5.25 -29.54
N MET A 243 -8.69 -6.00 -28.86
CA MET A 243 -8.15 -7.27 -29.35
C MET A 243 -9.24 -8.35 -29.42
N THR A 244 -9.19 -9.15 -30.47
CA THR A 244 -10.01 -10.36 -30.60
C THR A 244 -9.54 -11.44 -29.61
N THR A 245 -10.44 -12.35 -29.23
CA THR A 245 -10.11 -13.49 -28.35
C THR A 245 -8.88 -14.29 -28.82
N PRO A 246 -8.72 -14.63 -30.12
CA PRO A 246 -7.52 -15.31 -30.60
C PRO A 246 -6.22 -14.51 -30.38
N GLN A 247 -6.26 -13.19 -30.58
CA GLN A 247 -5.09 -12.33 -30.36
C GLN A 247 -4.72 -12.26 -28.87
N ILE A 248 -5.71 -12.13 -27.98
CA ILE A 248 -5.51 -12.15 -26.53
C ILE A 248 -4.88 -13.48 -26.11
N LEU A 249 -5.44 -14.60 -26.55
CA LEU A 249 -4.91 -15.93 -26.25
C LEU A 249 -3.49 -16.12 -26.79
N ALA A 250 -3.16 -15.56 -27.97
CA ALA A 250 -1.80 -15.62 -28.51
C ALA A 250 -0.79 -14.87 -27.63
N VAL A 251 -1.16 -13.72 -27.07
CA VAL A 251 -0.32 -12.99 -26.10
C VAL A 251 -0.18 -13.81 -24.82
N ILE A 252 -1.28 -14.25 -24.21
CA ILE A 252 -1.27 -14.98 -22.93
C ILE A 252 -0.47 -16.28 -23.04
N LYS A 253 -0.64 -17.05 -24.12
CA LYS A 253 0.13 -18.28 -24.34
C LYS A 253 1.64 -18.00 -24.39
N ARG A 254 2.04 -16.92 -25.05
CA ARG A 254 3.47 -16.54 -25.15
C ARG A 254 4.03 -15.93 -23.87
N THR A 255 3.19 -15.40 -22.99
CA THR A 255 3.61 -14.84 -21.70
C THR A 255 3.61 -15.85 -20.57
N TYR A 256 2.77 -16.89 -20.61
CA TYR A 256 2.63 -17.87 -19.52
C TYR A 256 3.03 -19.31 -19.85
N MET A 257 3.12 -19.68 -21.14
CA MET A 257 3.60 -21.01 -21.50
C MET A 257 5.09 -20.89 -21.88
N PRO A 258 6.01 -21.45 -21.06
CA PRO A 258 7.39 -21.58 -21.50
C PRO A 258 7.37 -22.45 -22.76
N VAL A 259 7.94 -21.91 -23.84
CA VAL A 259 8.34 -22.73 -24.99
C VAL A 259 9.38 -23.69 -24.43
N SER A 260 8.95 -24.93 -24.15
CA SER A 260 9.89 -25.98 -23.76
C SER A 260 10.77 -26.27 -24.98
N PRO A 261 12.11 -26.38 -24.81
CA PRO A 261 13.02 -26.69 -25.91
C PRO A 261 12.76 -28.09 -26.49
#